data_AF-A0A2T1CUQ2-F1
#
_entry.id   AF-A0A2T1CUQ2-F1
#
_cell.length_a   1.000
_cell.length_b   1.000
_cell.length_c   1.000
_cell.angle_alpha   90.00
_cell.angle_beta   90.00
_cell.angle_gamma   90.00
#
_symmetry.space_group_name_H-M   'P 1'
#
loop_
_entity.id
_entity.type
_entity.pdbx_description
1 polymer ?
#
loop_
_entity_poly.entity_id
_entity_poly.type
_entity_poly.pdbx_seq_one_letter_code
_entity_poly.pdbx_strand_id
1 'polypeptide(L)'
;MDNSMQTKIFMWRWQHTFQAAVKNLLENILEILELPIASNIFVIGIPIATQKVPEILFHQENCGFIADDFEQVFSLAKQNFDNDPELFFFKSVSHLNQAHRDSLYPKALRSAVQSILQQADLQREQISFCSLPIQKNDHWIITVIQLQQQDFNSQYCLNKVTHELHSMQEYRIDRCFLEALIYQVLKEGELELQSLSAGNTLSLANSERVIEDAAASLLQSIEVHINQWHQVDLLSFANAIAAERYEGAASEGRLIICPKDHPDIAAKVKLAAPIKIYNYRGIRKLLEVSSNKLALLCDIETVWGLGLPLDTYQPSRENLFEIRFAEHQTWELVHAENIMLRVKYRQARLPRTRFDRQLFCNHVDQLFQVNSTTANLLVKAVEAAIEQRHGTMLVITPEAESETHRLAAQSTVIEPVIVSQSIISHLSNIDGAILLSPEGIIHSFGVILDGQASKNGSSARGARYNSAIRYIDEMSRKVNCLALIVSEDGYVDLYSTLTNQ
;
A
#
# COMPACT_ATOMS: atom_id res chain seq x y z
N MET A 1 17.94 4.28 50.78
CA MET A 1 18.58 3.94 49.49
C MET A 1 18.42 2.45 49.33
N ASP A 2 17.32 2.03 48.71
CA ASP A 2 17.07 0.62 48.42
C ASP A 2 16.94 0.50 46.90
N ASN A 3 18.10 0.40 46.26
CA ASN A 3 18.21 0.22 44.82
C ASN A 3 17.99 -1.27 44.55
N SER A 4 16.72 -1.71 44.58
CA SER A 4 16.36 -3.00 44.00
C SER A 4 16.55 -2.88 42.48
N MET A 5 17.73 -3.28 42.01
CA MET A 5 17.93 -3.60 40.60
C MET A 5 16.97 -4.74 40.26
N GLN A 6 15.77 -4.41 39.78
CA GLN A 6 14.92 -5.35 39.06
C GLN A 6 15.79 -5.94 37.95
N THR A 7 16.13 -7.22 38.09
CA THR A 7 16.87 -7.95 37.08
C THR A 7 15.95 -8.04 35.88
N LYS A 8 16.19 -7.20 34.87
CA LYS A 8 15.36 -7.11 33.67
C LYS A 8 15.37 -8.49 32.99
N ILE A 9 14.24 -9.20 33.04
CA ILE A 9 14.11 -10.52 32.42
C ILE A 9 13.96 -10.27 30.92
N PHE A 10 14.92 -10.78 30.15
CA PHE A 10 14.90 -10.70 28.68
C PHE A 10 14.44 -12.05 28.12
N MET A 11 13.57 -12.03 27.10
CA MET A 11 13.22 -13.22 26.32
C MET A 11 14.48 -13.78 25.63
N TRP A 12 15.29 -12.89 25.05
CA TRP A 12 16.65 -13.14 24.60
C TRP A 12 17.46 -11.83 24.55
N ARG A 13 18.79 -11.95 24.49
CA ARG A 13 19.72 -10.82 24.58
C ARG A 13 19.49 -9.69 23.56
N TRP A 14 19.02 -10.02 22.36
CA TRP A 14 18.98 -9.10 21.20
C TRP A 14 17.58 -8.58 20.85
N GLN A 15 16.61 -8.74 21.76
CA GLN A 15 15.21 -8.37 21.49
C GLN A 15 15.00 -6.89 21.12
N HIS A 16 15.81 -5.99 21.69
CA HIS A 16 15.74 -4.55 21.40
C HIS A 16 16.28 -4.20 20.02
N THR A 17 17.41 -4.80 19.63
CA THR A 17 17.98 -4.63 18.30
C THR A 17 17.04 -5.19 17.24
N PHE A 18 16.45 -6.36 17.51
CA PHE A 18 15.50 -7.01 16.62
C PHE A 18 14.23 -6.16 16.40
N GLN A 19 13.55 -5.75 17.47
CA GLN A 19 12.33 -4.94 17.36
C GLN A 19 12.60 -3.61 16.65
N ALA A 20 13.70 -2.93 16.97
CA ALA A 20 14.09 -1.69 16.31
C ALA A 20 14.38 -1.90 14.81
N ALA A 21 14.99 -3.04 14.44
CA ALA A 21 15.29 -3.35 13.05
C ALA A 21 14.01 -3.63 12.23
N VAL A 22 13.06 -4.40 12.78
CA VAL A 22 11.75 -4.61 12.14
C VAL A 22 10.98 -3.29 12.00
N LYS A 23 11.03 -2.45 13.03
CA LYS A 23 10.44 -1.10 13.00
C LYS A 23 11.03 -0.23 11.90
N ASN A 24 12.35 -0.12 11.85
CA ASN A 24 13.03 0.66 10.81
C ASN A 24 12.72 0.12 9.40
N LEU A 25 12.63 -1.20 9.23
CA LEU A 25 12.25 -1.81 7.95
C LEU A 25 10.85 -1.35 7.52
N LEU A 26 9.86 -1.45 8.41
CA LEU A 26 8.49 -1.01 8.11
C LEU A 26 8.44 0.49 7.85
N GLU A 27 9.06 1.32 8.70
CA GLU A 27 9.07 2.78 8.53
C GLU A 27 9.71 3.20 7.19
N ASN A 28 10.84 2.59 6.81
CA ASN A 28 11.46 2.83 5.49
C ASN A 28 10.54 2.42 4.33
N ILE A 29 9.84 1.30 4.44
CA ILE A 29 8.88 0.86 3.42
C ILE A 29 7.71 1.83 3.30
N LEU A 30 7.13 2.24 4.43
CA LEU A 30 6.04 3.22 4.47
C LEU A 30 6.49 4.58 3.91
N GLU A 31 7.74 4.99 4.16
CA GLU A 31 8.32 6.21 3.59
C GLU A 31 8.50 6.10 2.06
N ILE A 32 9.08 5.01 1.55
CA ILE A 32 9.24 4.76 0.10
C ILE A 32 7.88 4.76 -0.60
N LEU A 33 6.88 4.15 0.03
CA LEU A 33 5.51 4.10 -0.44
C LEU A 33 4.71 5.36 -0.08
N GLU A 34 5.35 6.34 0.56
CA GLU A 34 4.84 7.64 1.06
C GLU A 34 3.45 7.52 1.70
N LEU A 35 3.34 6.59 2.64
CA LEU A 35 2.17 6.31 3.44
C LEU A 35 2.35 6.95 4.82
N PRO A 36 1.53 7.95 5.18
CA PRO A 36 1.59 8.57 6.50
C PRO A 36 0.89 7.70 7.55
N ILE A 37 1.24 6.42 7.63
CA ILE A 37 0.62 5.45 8.53
C ILE A 37 1.48 5.29 9.77
N ALA A 38 0.88 5.54 10.93
CA ALA A 38 1.53 5.25 12.20
C ALA A 38 1.44 3.75 12.52
N SER A 39 2.54 3.16 12.98
CA SER A 39 2.59 1.76 13.40
C SER A 39 3.16 1.59 14.80
N ASN A 40 2.63 0.62 15.53
CA ASN A 40 3.18 0.15 16.80
C ASN A 40 3.69 -1.28 16.61
N ILE A 41 4.93 -1.55 17.02
CA ILE A 41 5.54 -2.87 16.85
C ILE A 41 6.07 -3.34 18.19
N PHE A 42 5.66 -4.53 18.61
CA PHE A 42 6.13 -5.13 19.83
C PHE A 42 6.31 -6.64 19.66
N VAL A 43 6.97 -7.27 20.63
CA VAL A 43 7.26 -8.70 20.62
C VAL A 43 6.66 -9.35 21.85
N ILE A 44 6.03 -10.50 21.68
CA ILE A 44 5.47 -11.33 22.74
C ILE A 44 6.33 -12.59 22.88
N GLY A 45 6.73 -12.92 24.10
CA GLY A 45 7.41 -14.15 24.47
C GLY A 45 6.49 -15.04 25.28
N ILE A 46 6.06 -16.16 24.70
CA ILE A 46 5.18 -17.12 25.35
C ILE A 46 6.01 -18.30 25.86
N PRO A 47 5.99 -18.63 27.16
CA PRO A 47 6.85 -19.67 27.72
C PRO A 47 6.47 -21.05 27.18
N ILE A 48 7.50 -21.84 26.79
CA ILE A 48 7.30 -23.15 26.17
C ILE A 48 7.03 -24.23 27.21
N ALA A 49 7.86 -24.30 28.25
CA ALA A 49 7.87 -25.42 29.19
C ALA A 49 6.84 -25.29 30.31
N THR A 50 6.68 -24.08 30.86
CA THR A 50 5.84 -23.84 32.04
C THR A 50 4.39 -23.60 31.70
N GLN A 51 4.12 -23.04 30.52
CA GLN A 51 2.79 -22.59 30.07
C GLN A 51 2.05 -21.77 31.15
N LYS A 52 2.79 -20.91 31.85
CA LYS A 52 2.26 -20.04 32.91
C LYS A 52 2.05 -18.64 32.38
N VAL A 53 0.84 -18.12 32.56
CA VAL A 53 0.46 -16.77 32.14
C VAL A 53 1.40 -15.69 32.71
N PRO A 54 1.76 -15.68 34.01
CA PRO A 54 2.66 -14.65 34.56
C PRO A 54 4.08 -14.65 33.98
N GLU A 55 4.48 -15.70 33.25
CA GLU A 55 5.78 -15.80 32.59
C GLU A 55 5.73 -15.34 31.12
N ILE A 56 4.58 -14.83 30.64
CA ILE A 56 4.48 -14.17 29.34
C ILE A 56 5.18 -12.82 29.42
N LEU A 57 6.10 -12.58 28.49
CA LEU A 57 6.93 -11.38 28.44
C LEU A 57 6.59 -10.54 27.20
N PHE A 58 6.72 -9.23 27.33
CA PHE A 58 6.53 -8.28 26.23
C PHE A 58 7.79 -7.46 26.03
N HIS A 59 8.09 -7.12 24.78
CA HIS A 59 9.14 -6.18 24.46
C HIS A 59 8.66 -5.10 23.50
N GLN A 60 9.08 -3.88 23.84
CA GLN A 60 8.24 -2.72 24.16
C GLN A 60 7.35 -2.92 25.40
N GLU A 61 7.87 -2.54 26.57
CA GLU A 61 7.20 -2.70 27.88
C GLU A 61 5.85 -1.96 27.95
N ASN A 62 5.73 -0.84 27.23
CA ASN A 62 4.50 -0.04 27.18
C ASN A 62 3.68 -0.31 25.90
N CYS A 63 3.63 -1.57 25.45
CA CYS A 63 2.81 -1.96 24.29
C CYS A 63 1.29 -1.94 24.57
N GLY A 64 0.88 -1.65 25.80
CA GLY A 64 -0.52 -1.60 26.19
C GLY A 64 -1.13 -2.95 26.53
N PHE A 65 -0.32 -3.99 26.72
CA PHE A 65 -0.76 -5.31 27.13
C PHE A 65 0.03 -5.80 28.36
N ILE A 66 -0.62 -6.61 29.19
CA ILE A 66 -0.03 -7.33 30.31
C ILE A 66 -0.27 -8.83 30.16
N ALA A 67 0.43 -9.63 30.95
CA ALA A 67 0.29 -11.09 30.94
C ALA A 67 -1.16 -11.56 31.13
N ASP A 68 -1.91 -10.91 32.03
CA ASP A 68 -3.29 -11.28 32.35
C ASP A 68 -4.24 -11.11 31.16
N ASP A 69 -3.95 -10.19 30.23
CA ASP A 69 -4.73 -10.05 28.98
C ASP A 69 -4.66 -11.33 28.12
N PHE A 70 -3.66 -12.18 28.35
CA PHE A 70 -3.41 -13.44 27.66
C PHE A 70 -3.76 -14.67 28.51
N GLU A 71 -4.64 -14.55 29.52
CA GLU A 71 -5.01 -15.65 30.40
C GLU A 71 -5.47 -16.93 29.65
N GLN A 72 -6.11 -16.76 28.48
CA GLN A 72 -6.69 -17.85 27.67
C GLN A 72 -5.75 -18.35 26.57
N VAL A 73 -4.52 -17.84 26.46
CA VAL A 73 -3.66 -18.12 25.29
C VAL A 73 -3.35 -19.62 25.14
N PHE A 74 -3.06 -20.31 26.26
CA PHE A 74 -2.71 -21.74 26.22
C PHE A 74 -3.92 -22.63 25.96
N SER A 75 -5.09 -22.30 26.54
CA SER A 75 -6.32 -23.06 26.29
C SER A 75 -6.80 -22.89 24.85
N LEU A 76 -6.76 -21.67 24.31
CA LEU A 76 -7.08 -21.37 22.91
C LEU A 76 -6.09 -22.04 21.96
N ALA A 77 -4.78 -21.97 22.23
CA ALA A 77 -3.77 -22.61 21.38
C ALA A 77 -3.97 -24.12 21.34
N LYS A 78 -4.26 -24.75 22.48
CA LYS A 78 -4.58 -26.17 22.55
C LYS A 78 -5.86 -26.51 21.79
N GLN A 79 -6.93 -25.74 21.97
CA GLN A 79 -8.20 -25.94 21.26
C GLN A 79 -8.02 -25.80 19.74
N ASN A 80 -7.26 -24.81 19.29
CA ASN A 80 -6.97 -24.60 17.88
C ASN A 80 -6.16 -25.77 17.29
N PHE A 81 -5.17 -26.27 18.04
CA PHE A 81 -4.37 -27.41 17.63
C PHE A 81 -5.19 -28.70 17.57
N ASP A 82 -5.94 -29.03 18.62
CA ASP A 82 -6.72 -30.27 18.73
C ASP A 82 -7.85 -30.35 17.68
N ASN A 83 -8.34 -29.19 17.21
CA ASN A 83 -9.37 -29.10 16.17
C ASN A 83 -8.80 -28.92 14.75
N ASP A 84 -7.47 -28.88 14.56
CA ASP A 84 -6.86 -28.67 13.25
C ASP A 84 -7.07 -29.90 12.35
N PRO A 85 -7.82 -29.80 11.23
CA PRO A 85 -8.05 -30.91 10.32
C PRO A 85 -6.75 -31.51 9.75
N GLU A 86 -5.66 -30.74 9.66
CA GLU A 86 -4.36 -31.20 9.17
C GLU A 86 -3.74 -32.30 10.08
N LEU A 87 -4.21 -32.47 11.33
CA LEU A 87 -3.74 -33.55 12.23
C LEU A 87 -3.98 -34.96 11.68
N PHE A 88 -4.99 -35.11 10.84
CA PHE A 88 -5.38 -36.37 10.19
C PHE A 88 -4.71 -36.58 8.83
N PHE A 89 -3.87 -35.62 8.40
CA PHE A 89 -3.15 -35.72 7.14
C PHE A 89 -1.91 -36.61 7.27
N PHE A 90 -1.78 -37.60 6.37
CA PHE A 90 -0.64 -38.52 6.33
C PHE A 90 0.20 -38.28 5.08
N LYS A 91 1.42 -37.78 5.26
CA LYS A 91 2.50 -37.83 4.27
C LYS A 91 3.10 -39.23 4.24
N SER A 92 3.56 -39.66 3.07
CA SER A 92 4.10 -41.01 2.83
C SER A 92 5.41 -41.32 3.58
N VAL A 93 6.07 -40.31 4.15
CA VAL A 93 7.37 -40.44 4.82
C VAL A 93 7.28 -39.98 6.28
N SER A 94 7.74 -40.81 7.22
CA SER A 94 7.59 -40.61 8.67
C SER A 94 8.20 -39.31 9.20
N HIS A 95 9.39 -38.91 8.74
CA HIS A 95 10.00 -37.65 9.18
C HIS A 95 9.24 -36.42 8.66
N LEU A 96 8.58 -36.51 7.49
CA LEU A 96 7.73 -35.45 6.96
C LEU A 96 6.40 -35.35 7.72
N ASN A 97 5.89 -36.47 8.25
CA ASN A 97 4.72 -36.46 9.15
C ASN A 97 5.04 -35.81 10.49
N GLN A 98 6.19 -36.12 11.07
CA GLN A 98 6.60 -35.52 12.34
C GLN A 98 6.82 -34.01 12.18
N ALA A 99 7.60 -33.59 11.17
CA ALA A 99 7.83 -32.18 10.89
C ALA A 99 6.55 -31.40 10.58
N HIS A 100 5.58 -32.04 9.91
CA HIS A 100 4.27 -31.44 9.66
C HIS A 100 3.49 -31.23 10.96
N ARG A 101 3.40 -32.25 11.82
CA ARG A 101 2.74 -32.13 13.14
C ARG A 101 3.39 -31.08 14.03
N ASP A 102 4.72 -31.02 14.04
CA ASP A 102 5.48 -30.03 14.80
C ASP A 102 5.21 -28.59 14.30
N SER A 103 4.80 -28.42 13.04
CA SER A 103 4.43 -27.11 12.48
C SER A 103 3.02 -26.63 12.85
N LEU A 104 2.13 -27.51 13.31
CA LEU A 104 0.73 -27.16 13.59
C LEU A 104 0.58 -26.36 14.90
N TYR A 105 1.34 -26.70 15.95
CA TYR A 105 1.23 -26.00 17.23
C TYR A 105 1.61 -24.51 17.13
N PRO A 106 2.70 -24.11 16.44
CA PRO A 106 2.97 -22.70 16.18
C PRO A 106 1.84 -21.96 15.43
N LYS A 107 1.20 -22.60 14.43
CA LYS A 107 0.03 -22.02 13.74
C LYS A 107 -1.13 -21.79 14.73
N ALA A 108 -1.43 -22.81 15.55
CA ALA A 108 -2.50 -22.75 16.54
C ALA A 108 -2.26 -21.68 17.61
N LEU A 109 -1.00 -21.55 18.06
CA LEU A 109 -0.57 -20.51 19.01
C LEU A 109 -0.68 -19.11 18.40
N ARG A 110 -0.26 -18.91 17.15
CA ARG A 110 -0.46 -17.65 16.43
C ARG A 110 -1.93 -17.27 16.38
N SER A 111 -2.81 -18.20 16.02
CA SER A 111 -4.26 -17.95 15.95
C SER A 111 -4.85 -17.60 17.32
N ALA A 112 -4.36 -18.21 18.40
CA ALA A 112 -4.78 -17.86 19.76
C ALA A 112 -4.39 -16.42 20.13
N VAL A 113 -3.13 -16.03 19.90
CA VAL A 113 -2.64 -14.66 20.12
C VAL A 113 -3.39 -13.64 19.28
N GLN A 114 -3.57 -13.94 17.98
CA GLN A 114 -4.29 -13.09 17.05
C GLN A 114 -5.74 -12.86 17.50
N SER A 115 -6.42 -13.91 18.02
CA SER A 115 -7.81 -13.80 18.51
C SER A 115 -7.92 -12.93 19.74
N ILE A 116 -6.96 -13.04 20.68
CA ILE A 116 -6.90 -12.20 21.89
C ILE A 116 -6.68 -10.74 21.50
N LEU A 117 -5.71 -10.47 20.61
CA LEU A 117 -5.44 -9.12 20.15
C LEU A 117 -6.64 -8.50 19.40
N GLN A 118 -7.32 -9.27 18.56
CA GLN A 118 -8.51 -8.81 17.84
C GLN A 118 -9.64 -8.33 18.79
N GLN A 119 -9.79 -8.94 19.96
CA GLN A 119 -10.77 -8.49 20.95
C GLN A 119 -10.40 -7.12 21.53
N ALA A 120 -9.12 -6.86 21.78
CA ALA A 120 -8.62 -5.57 22.25
C ALA A 120 -8.64 -4.51 21.15
N ASP A 121 -8.29 -4.90 19.91
CA ASP A 121 -8.27 -4.06 18.71
C ASP A 121 -9.62 -3.36 18.47
N LEU A 122 -10.73 -4.07 18.68
CA LEU A 122 -12.09 -3.52 18.56
C LEU A 122 -12.35 -2.32 19.48
N GLN A 123 -11.73 -2.29 20.67
CA GLN A 123 -11.89 -1.20 21.63
C GLN A 123 -10.90 -0.07 21.39
N ARG A 124 -9.77 -0.37 20.73
CA ARG A 124 -8.65 0.56 20.51
C ARG A 124 -8.65 1.17 19.11
N GLU A 125 -9.61 0.81 18.26
CA GLU A 125 -9.68 1.20 16.85
C GLU A 125 -8.38 0.86 16.10
N GLN A 126 -7.83 -0.33 16.40
CA GLN A 126 -6.58 -0.82 15.84
C GLN A 126 -6.80 -2.11 15.05
N ILE A 127 -5.77 -2.51 14.29
CA ILE A 127 -5.69 -3.84 13.69
C ILE A 127 -4.30 -4.40 13.95
N SER A 128 -4.25 -5.58 14.58
CA SER A 128 -3.03 -6.30 14.90
C SER A 128 -2.72 -7.40 13.88
N PHE A 129 -1.44 -7.56 13.55
CA PHE A 129 -0.93 -8.61 12.67
C PHE A 129 0.18 -9.38 13.38
N CYS A 130 0.02 -10.71 13.51
CA CYS A 130 1.00 -11.58 14.17
C CYS A 130 1.88 -12.34 13.16
N SER A 131 3.18 -12.41 13.44
CA SER A 131 4.11 -13.36 12.80
C SER A 131 3.83 -14.80 13.22
N LEU A 132 4.43 -15.77 12.54
CA LEU A 132 4.55 -17.12 13.08
C LEU A 132 5.45 -17.14 14.32
N PRO A 133 5.17 -18.00 15.31
CA PRO A 133 6.01 -18.12 16.50
C PRO A 133 7.33 -18.81 16.17
N ILE A 134 8.44 -18.16 16.53
CA ILE A 134 9.79 -18.73 16.40
C ILE A 134 10.35 -19.04 17.79
N GLN A 135 10.83 -20.26 17.98
CA GLN A 135 11.44 -20.65 19.25
C GLN A 135 12.80 -19.95 19.44
N LYS A 136 12.94 -19.22 20.55
CA LYS A 136 14.23 -18.73 21.06
C LYS A 136 14.32 -18.98 22.55
N ASN A 137 15.41 -19.62 22.96
CA ASN A 137 15.58 -20.06 24.35
C ASN A 137 14.33 -20.84 24.80
N ASP A 138 13.72 -20.45 25.92
CA ASP A 138 12.55 -21.09 26.51
C ASP A 138 11.21 -20.44 26.13
N HIS A 139 11.18 -19.59 25.09
CA HIS A 139 9.99 -18.86 24.65
C HIS A 139 9.69 -19.04 23.16
N TRP A 140 8.40 -19.05 22.83
CA TRP A 140 7.88 -18.76 21.51
C TRP A 140 7.84 -17.25 21.32
N ILE A 141 8.56 -16.75 20.33
CA ILE A 141 8.65 -15.33 20.01
C ILE A 141 7.70 -15.00 18.86
N ILE A 142 6.78 -14.07 19.10
CA ILE A 142 5.82 -13.58 18.11
C ILE A 142 5.99 -12.07 17.98
N THR A 143 6.23 -11.61 16.76
CA THR A 143 6.26 -10.18 16.42
C THR A 143 4.85 -9.73 16.09
N VAL A 144 4.43 -8.61 16.66
CA VAL A 144 3.13 -7.99 16.43
C VAL A 144 3.33 -6.61 15.82
N ILE A 145 2.66 -6.35 14.70
CA ILE A 145 2.53 -5.02 14.10
C ILE A 145 1.08 -4.58 14.26
N GLN A 146 0.86 -3.38 14.79
CA GLN A 146 -0.46 -2.77 14.91
C GLN A 146 -0.52 -1.49 14.10
N LEU A 147 -1.63 -1.30 13.40
CA LEU A 147 -1.96 -0.06 12.68
C LEU A 147 -3.28 0.51 13.22
N GLN A 148 -3.53 1.79 12.96
CA GLN A 148 -4.86 2.37 13.17
C GLN A 148 -5.84 1.75 12.16
N GLN A 149 -7.04 1.43 12.63
CA GLN A 149 -8.07 0.79 11.80
C GLN A 149 -8.48 1.69 10.63
N GLN A 150 -8.56 3.01 10.84
CA GLN A 150 -8.84 3.98 9.78
C GLN A 150 -7.79 3.94 8.67
N ASP A 151 -6.51 3.91 9.03
CA ASP A 151 -5.40 3.89 8.07
C ASP A 151 -5.42 2.63 7.21
N PHE A 152 -5.65 1.48 7.83
CA PHE A 152 -5.76 0.21 7.10
C PHE A 152 -7.00 0.17 6.19
N ASN A 153 -8.15 0.61 6.71
CA ASN A 153 -9.43 0.61 5.97
C ASN A 153 -9.49 1.67 4.86
N SER A 154 -8.51 2.58 4.78
CA SER A 154 -8.37 3.49 3.64
C SER A 154 -8.08 2.74 2.33
N GLN A 155 -7.58 1.50 2.42
CA GLN A 155 -7.27 0.66 1.28
C GLN A 155 -8.44 -0.27 0.95
N TYR A 156 -8.70 -0.44 -0.34
CA TYR A 156 -9.62 -1.46 -0.81
C TYR A 156 -9.01 -2.86 -0.56
N CYS A 157 -9.72 -3.71 0.18
CA CYS A 157 -9.32 -5.07 0.46
C CYS A 157 -10.43 -6.06 0.08
N LEU A 158 -10.05 -7.24 -0.39
CA LEU A 158 -10.94 -8.39 -0.58
C LEU A 158 -11.48 -8.87 0.78
N ASN A 159 -12.54 -9.69 0.75
CA ASN A 159 -13.21 -10.22 1.92
C ASN A 159 -12.66 -11.58 2.35
N LYS A 160 -12.27 -12.45 1.39
CA LYS A 160 -11.77 -13.79 1.72
C LYS A 160 -10.38 -13.70 2.35
N VAL A 161 -10.24 -14.28 3.55
CA VAL A 161 -8.98 -14.28 4.32
C VAL A 161 -8.16 -15.55 4.07
N THR A 162 -8.84 -16.65 3.74
CA THR A 162 -8.22 -17.95 3.48
C THR A 162 -8.67 -18.54 2.15
N HIS A 163 -7.82 -19.41 1.61
CA HIS A 163 -8.14 -20.26 0.47
C HIS A 163 -8.02 -21.72 0.87
N GLU A 164 -9.02 -22.52 0.52
CA GLU A 164 -9.05 -23.96 0.73
C GLU A 164 -8.33 -24.66 -0.43
N LEU A 165 -7.16 -25.25 -0.15
CA LEU A 165 -6.43 -26.04 -1.15
C LEU A 165 -7.12 -27.39 -1.39
N HIS A 166 -7.60 -28.01 -0.31
CA HIS A 166 -8.49 -29.16 -0.26
C HIS A 166 -9.19 -29.20 1.11
N SER A 167 -10.13 -30.13 1.30
CA SER A 167 -11.01 -30.24 2.48
C SER A 167 -10.37 -30.31 3.87
N MET A 168 -9.04 -30.27 3.95
CA MET A 168 -8.29 -30.37 5.21
C MET A 168 -7.14 -29.36 5.31
N GLN A 169 -6.94 -28.48 4.33
CA GLN A 169 -5.85 -27.51 4.34
C GLN A 169 -6.31 -26.17 3.79
N GLU A 170 -6.25 -25.16 4.64
CA GLU A 170 -6.44 -23.76 4.28
C GLU A 170 -5.14 -22.98 4.46
N TYR A 171 -4.93 -21.95 3.64
CA TYR A 171 -3.84 -21.01 3.86
C TYR A 171 -4.34 -19.58 3.72
N ARG A 172 -3.62 -18.65 4.38
CA ARG A 172 -3.90 -17.22 4.31
C ARG A 172 -3.65 -16.71 2.90
N ILE A 173 -4.57 -15.90 2.40
CA ILE A 173 -4.39 -15.09 1.19
C ILE A 173 -4.38 -13.61 1.58
N ASP A 174 -3.64 -12.81 0.83
CA ASP A 174 -3.55 -11.37 1.04
C ASP A 174 -4.74 -10.66 0.38
N ARG A 175 -5.45 -9.82 1.13
CA ARG A 175 -6.66 -9.16 0.64
C ARG A 175 -6.37 -7.84 -0.07
N CYS A 176 -5.23 -7.23 0.24
CA CYS A 176 -4.78 -5.96 -0.32
C CYS A 176 -3.26 -5.83 -0.18
N PHE A 177 -2.67 -4.88 -0.93
CA PHE A 177 -1.23 -4.73 -0.98
C PHE A 177 -0.61 -4.31 0.37
N LEU A 178 -1.31 -3.47 1.15
CA LEU A 178 -0.86 -3.09 2.50
C LEU A 178 -0.79 -4.30 3.45
N GLU A 179 -1.77 -5.19 3.39
CA GLU A 179 -1.74 -6.43 4.18
C GLU A 179 -0.58 -7.35 3.77
N ALA A 180 -0.36 -7.53 2.47
CA ALA A 180 0.77 -8.30 1.95
C ALA A 180 2.12 -7.74 2.42
N LEU A 181 2.27 -6.41 2.43
CA LEU A 181 3.47 -5.72 2.91
C LEU A 181 3.74 -6.00 4.38
N ILE A 182 2.74 -5.83 5.25
CA ILE A 182 2.88 -6.07 6.70
C ILE A 182 3.32 -7.52 6.95
N TYR A 183 2.70 -8.48 6.27
CA TYR A 183 3.05 -9.87 6.45
C TYR A 183 4.41 -10.24 5.85
N GLN A 184 4.84 -9.60 4.76
CA GLN A 184 6.20 -9.80 4.26
C GLN A 184 7.23 -9.23 5.25
N VAL A 185 6.97 -8.09 5.89
CA VAL A 185 7.83 -7.56 6.97
C VAL A 185 7.89 -8.52 8.16
N LEU A 186 6.75 -9.09 8.58
CA LEU A 186 6.71 -10.10 9.64
C LEU A 186 7.55 -11.33 9.26
N LYS A 187 7.45 -11.78 8.01
CA LYS A 187 8.23 -12.91 7.47
C LYS A 187 9.74 -12.63 7.47
N GLU A 188 10.18 -11.43 7.10
CA GLU A 188 11.59 -11.04 7.24
C GLU A 188 12.05 -11.06 8.70
N GLY A 189 11.18 -10.62 9.63
CA GLY A 189 11.42 -10.74 11.06
C GLY A 189 11.54 -12.21 11.53
N GLU A 190 10.71 -13.11 11.01
CA GLU A 190 10.81 -14.54 11.28
C GLU A 190 12.14 -15.14 10.81
N LEU A 191 12.58 -14.79 9.59
CA LEU A 191 13.87 -15.24 9.04
C LEU A 191 15.04 -14.73 9.89
N GLU A 192 15.00 -13.47 10.32
CA GLU A 192 16.01 -12.89 11.19
C GLU A 192 16.05 -13.60 12.55
N LEU A 193 14.89 -13.90 13.15
CA LEU A 193 14.82 -14.68 14.38
C LEU A 193 15.39 -16.08 14.19
N GLN A 194 15.13 -16.76 13.07
CA GLN A 194 15.70 -18.09 12.83
C GLN A 194 17.22 -18.06 12.63
N SER A 195 17.76 -16.92 12.21
CA SER A 195 19.19 -16.76 11.98
C SER A 195 20.00 -16.85 13.29
N LEU A 196 21.27 -17.22 13.14
CA LEU A 196 22.27 -17.22 14.22
C LEU A 196 22.90 -15.83 14.41
N SER A 197 22.36 -14.77 13.78
CA SER A 197 22.91 -13.43 13.86
C SER A 197 22.90 -12.97 15.33
N ALA A 198 24.08 -12.81 15.93
CA ALA A 198 24.23 -12.41 17.32
C ALA A 198 23.94 -10.91 17.49
N GLY A 199 22.74 -10.46 17.12
CA GLY A 199 22.34 -9.05 17.11
C GLY A 199 22.81 -8.28 15.86
N ASN A 200 23.32 -8.98 14.84
CA ASN A 200 23.65 -8.34 13.57
C ASN A 200 22.43 -8.34 12.64
N THR A 201 21.59 -7.31 12.78
CA THR A 201 20.37 -7.15 11.98
C THR A 201 20.61 -6.55 10.59
N LEU A 202 21.86 -6.51 10.11
CA LEU A 202 22.20 -6.19 8.71
C LEU A 202 21.60 -7.21 7.70
N SER A 203 20.96 -8.27 8.19
CA SER A 203 20.38 -9.37 7.42
C SER A 203 18.93 -9.13 6.98
N LEU A 204 18.21 -8.18 7.61
CA LEU A 204 16.87 -7.83 7.13
C LEU A 204 16.91 -7.36 5.68
N ALA A 205 15.99 -7.88 4.86
CA ALA A 205 15.96 -7.60 3.43
C ALA A 205 15.84 -6.11 3.12
N ASN A 206 16.35 -5.72 1.95
CA ASN A 206 16.18 -4.38 1.40
C ASN A 206 14.68 -4.06 1.27
N SER A 207 14.25 -2.88 1.75
CA SER A 207 12.87 -2.39 1.66
C SER A 207 12.25 -2.52 0.27
N GLU A 208 12.99 -2.24 -0.81
CA GLU A 208 12.49 -2.37 -2.19
C GLU A 208 12.18 -3.82 -2.56
N ARG A 209 13.00 -4.78 -2.09
CA ARG A 209 12.76 -6.20 -2.31
C ARG A 209 11.54 -6.67 -1.53
N VAL A 210 11.37 -6.22 -0.29
CA VAL A 210 10.18 -6.53 0.52
C VAL A 210 8.90 -6.02 -0.16
N ILE A 211 8.96 -4.83 -0.76
CA ILE A 211 7.86 -4.25 -1.55
C ILE A 211 7.54 -5.11 -2.79
N GLU A 212 8.56 -5.57 -3.52
CA GLU A 212 8.39 -6.46 -4.67
C GLU A 212 7.81 -7.83 -4.28
N ASP A 213 8.35 -8.45 -3.21
CA ASP A 213 7.88 -9.74 -2.69
C ASP A 213 6.42 -9.65 -2.19
N ALA A 214 6.04 -8.54 -1.56
CA ALA A 214 4.65 -8.30 -1.16
C ALA A 214 3.70 -8.15 -2.38
N ALA A 215 4.15 -7.49 -3.45
CA ALA A 215 3.35 -7.36 -4.66
C ALA A 215 3.16 -8.73 -5.35
N ALA A 216 4.21 -9.56 -5.37
CA ALA A 216 4.13 -10.93 -5.84
C ALA A 216 3.17 -11.77 -4.99
N SER A 217 3.22 -11.64 -3.65
CA SER A 217 2.32 -12.35 -2.72
C SER A 217 0.84 -12.00 -2.94
N LEU A 218 0.52 -10.71 -3.15
CA LEU A 218 -0.83 -10.29 -3.50
C LEU A 218 -1.31 -10.92 -4.82
N LEU A 219 -0.46 -10.94 -5.85
CA LEU A 219 -0.83 -11.52 -7.14
C LEU A 219 -0.98 -13.04 -7.08
N GLN A 220 -0.17 -13.73 -6.27
CA GLN A 220 -0.37 -15.16 -5.97
C GLN A 220 -1.69 -15.41 -5.26
N SER A 221 -2.10 -14.51 -4.36
CA SER A 221 -3.40 -14.56 -3.72
C SER A 221 -4.52 -14.42 -4.75
N ILE A 222 -4.38 -13.55 -5.75
CA ILE A 222 -5.35 -13.38 -6.83
C ILE A 222 -5.42 -14.58 -7.76
N GLU A 223 -4.29 -15.23 -8.02
CA GLU A 223 -4.23 -16.45 -8.82
C GLU A 223 -5.22 -17.51 -8.29
N VAL A 224 -5.23 -17.68 -6.97
CA VAL A 224 -5.98 -18.76 -6.31
C VAL A 224 -7.49 -18.51 -6.26
N HIS A 225 -7.91 -17.25 -6.44
CA HIS A 225 -9.32 -16.90 -6.64
C HIS A 225 -9.90 -17.40 -7.97
N ILE A 226 -9.03 -17.74 -8.92
CA ILE A 226 -9.39 -18.01 -10.31
C ILE A 226 -9.10 -19.47 -10.67
N ASN A 227 -7.91 -19.97 -10.33
CA ASN A 227 -7.49 -21.35 -10.55
C ASN A 227 -6.61 -21.84 -9.38
N GLN A 228 -6.75 -23.10 -8.97
CA GLN A 228 -6.17 -23.65 -7.74
C GLN A 228 -4.63 -23.89 -7.79
N TRP A 229 -3.93 -23.33 -8.77
CA TRP A 229 -2.57 -23.77 -9.14
C TRP A 229 -1.65 -22.57 -9.34
N HIS A 230 -0.64 -22.45 -8.49
CA HIS A 230 0.46 -21.46 -8.56
C HIS A 230 1.42 -21.73 -9.73
N GLN A 231 0.95 -21.55 -10.96
CA GLN A 231 1.74 -21.85 -12.15
C GLN A 231 2.35 -20.61 -12.79
N VAL A 232 1.88 -19.40 -12.45
CA VAL A 232 2.25 -18.19 -13.16
C VAL A 232 2.69 -17.08 -12.24
N ASP A 233 3.90 -16.58 -12.48
CA ASP A 233 4.35 -15.31 -11.93
C ASP A 233 3.68 -14.15 -12.67
N LEU A 234 2.51 -13.75 -12.17
CA LEU A 234 1.71 -12.64 -12.70
C LEU A 234 2.44 -11.30 -12.63
N LEU A 235 3.33 -11.10 -11.65
CA LEU A 235 4.13 -9.87 -11.52
C LEU A 235 5.10 -9.76 -12.68
N SER A 236 5.89 -10.81 -12.91
CA SER A 236 6.82 -10.89 -14.04
C SER A 236 6.10 -10.81 -15.38
N PHE A 237 4.96 -11.48 -15.51
CA PHE A 237 4.13 -11.41 -16.72
C PHE A 237 3.68 -9.96 -17.01
N ALA A 238 3.05 -9.29 -16.04
CA ALA A 238 2.54 -7.94 -16.23
C ALA A 238 3.68 -6.94 -16.50
N ASN A 239 4.81 -7.08 -15.79
CA ASN A 239 6.01 -6.30 -16.04
C ASN A 239 6.57 -6.50 -17.46
N ALA A 240 6.60 -7.75 -17.95
CA ALA A 240 7.05 -8.05 -19.31
C ALA A 240 6.14 -7.40 -20.36
N ILE A 241 4.82 -7.56 -20.23
CA ILE A 241 3.84 -6.97 -21.16
C ILE A 241 3.90 -5.43 -21.15
N ALA A 242 4.03 -4.81 -19.98
CA ALA A 242 4.14 -3.35 -19.85
C ALA A 242 5.44 -2.79 -20.45
N ALA A 243 6.51 -3.59 -20.50
CA ALA A 243 7.79 -3.21 -21.09
C ALA A 243 7.84 -3.42 -22.61
N GLU A 244 7.11 -4.40 -23.16
CA GLU A 244 7.09 -4.72 -24.58
C GLU A 244 6.55 -3.56 -25.44
N ARG A 245 7.30 -3.15 -26.47
CA ARG A 245 6.82 -2.21 -27.48
C ARG A 245 6.30 -2.96 -28.69
N TYR A 246 5.19 -2.51 -29.24
CA TYR A 246 4.68 -3.00 -30.53
C TYR A 246 4.45 -1.81 -31.45
N GLU A 247 4.99 -1.89 -32.68
CA GLU A 247 4.95 -0.81 -33.67
C GLU A 247 5.42 0.57 -33.16
N GLY A 248 6.25 0.59 -32.12
CA GLY A 248 6.82 1.81 -31.52
C GLY A 248 5.92 2.50 -30.48
N ALA A 249 4.68 2.05 -30.29
CA ALA A 249 3.75 2.60 -29.31
C ALA A 249 3.91 1.98 -27.91
N ALA A 250 3.53 2.73 -26.89
CA ALA A 250 3.47 2.26 -25.50
C ALA A 250 2.37 1.18 -25.32
N SER A 251 2.49 0.39 -24.26
CA SER A 251 1.51 -0.65 -23.92
C SER A 251 0.28 -0.03 -23.26
N GLU A 252 -0.73 0.27 -24.07
CA GLU A 252 -2.09 0.53 -23.59
C GLU A 252 -2.96 -0.71 -23.80
N GLY A 253 -3.80 -1.04 -22.84
CA GLY A 253 -4.75 -2.14 -22.99
C GLY A 253 -5.28 -2.72 -21.70
N ARG A 254 -6.26 -3.63 -21.84
CA ARG A 254 -6.96 -4.25 -20.71
C ARG A 254 -6.92 -5.76 -20.83
N LEU A 255 -6.62 -6.44 -19.72
CA LEU A 255 -6.63 -7.89 -19.59
C LEU A 255 -7.47 -8.28 -18.37
N ILE A 256 -8.60 -8.94 -18.60
CA ILE A 256 -9.45 -9.47 -17.53
C ILE A 256 -8.99 -10.89 -17.19
N ILE A 257 -8.78 -11.13 -15.90
CA ILE A 257 -8.41 -12.42 -15.33
C ILE A 257 -9.66 -13.00 -14.66
N CYS A 258 -10.17 -14.11 -15.20
CA CYS A 258 -11.38 -14.76 -14.72
C CYS A 258 -11.39 -16.26 -15.09
N PRO A 259 -12.14 -17.11 -14.38
CA PRO A 259 -12.36 -18.48 -14.80
C PRO A 259 -12.97 -18.52 -16.21
N LYS A 260 -12.63 -19.55 -16.97
CA LYS A 260 -13.19 -19.74 -18.31
C LYS A 260 -14.71 -19.84 -18.26
N ASP A 261 -15.37 -19.20 -19.22
CA ASP A 261 -16.84 -19.14 -19.34
C ASP A 261 -17.54 -18.52 -18.09
N HIS A 262 -16.88 -17.55 -17.43
CA HIS A 262 -17.46 -16.79 -16.32
C HIS A 262 -18.85 -16.20 -16.68
N PRO A 263 -19.89 -16.36 -15.83
CA PRO A 263 -21.26 -15.95 -16.16
C PRO A 263 -21.42 -14.44 -16.33
N ASP A 264 -20.59 -13.65 -15.63
CA ASP A 264 -20.60 -12.19 -15.70
C ASP A 264 -19.63 -11.63 -16.76
N ILE A 265 -19.22 -12.44 -17.74
CA ILE A 265 -18.37 -12.01 -18.86
C ILE A 265 -19.11 -12.21 -20.20
N ALA A 266 -19.24 -11.14 -20.97
CA ALA A 266 -19.68 -11.23 -22.35
C ALA A 266 -18.48 -11.43 -23.30
N ALA A 267 -18.13 -12.69 -23.57
CA ALA A 267 -17.12 -13.03 -24.58
C ALA A 267 -17.62 -12.70 -25.99
N LYS A 268 -17.05 -11.66 -26.61
CA LYS A 268 -17.43 -11.19 -27.96
C LYS A 268 -16.66 -11.91 -29.06
N VAL A 269 -15.40 -12.23 -28.79
CA VAL A 269 -14.54 -12.98 -29.71
C VAL A 269 -13.89 -14.11 -28.92
N LYS A 270 -14.04 -15.36 -29.38
CA LYS A 270 -13.30 -16.50 -28.84
C LYS A 270 -12.20 -16.87 -29.82
N LEU A 271 -10.97 -17.02 -29.33
CA LEU A 271 -9.86 -17.48 -30.15
C LEU A 271 -10.04 -18.97 -30.46
N ALA A 272 -9.83 -19.37 -31.71
CA ALA A 272 -9.86 -20.78 -32.10
C ALA A 272 -8.75 -21.58 -31.41
N ALA A 273 -7.59 -20.94 -31.19
CA ALA A 273 -6.48 -21.47 -30.41
C ALA A 273 -6.08 -20.44 -29.33
N PRO A 274 -6.26 -20.75 -28.03
CA PRO A 274 -5.82 -19.87 -26.95
C PRO A 274 -4.30 -19.64 -26.95
N ILE A 275 -3.87 -18.45 -26.54
CA ILE A 275 -2.45 -18.07 -26.46
C ILE A 275 -1.97 -18.29 -25.02
N LYS A 276 -0.89 -19.05 -24.82
CA LYS A 276 -0.28 -19.26 -23.50
C LYS A 276 0.21 -17.93 -22.90
N ILE A 277 0.05 -17.75 -21.59
CA ILE A 277 0.39 -16.51 -20.88
C ILE A 277 1.85 -16.07 -21.05
N TYR A 278 2.76 -17.03 -21.18
CA TYR A 278 4.19 -16.79 -21.42
C TYR A 278 4.52 -16.34 -22.86
N ASN A 279 3.56 -16.37 -23.78
CA ASN A 279 3.74 -15.82 -25.12
C ASN A 279 3.50 -14.30 -25.11
N TYR A 280 4.42 -13.58 -24.49
CA TYR A 280 4.31 -12.13 -24.27
C TYR A 280 4.11 -11.36 -25.57
N ARG A 281 4.85 -11.71 -26.64
CA ARG A 281 4.72 -11.06 -27.95
C ARG A 281 3.36 -11.29 -28.60
N GLY A 282 2.82 -12.50 -28.50
CA GLY A 282 1.49 -12.84 -29.01
C GLY A 282 0.39 -12.07 -28.27
N ILE A 283 0.48 -12.01 -26.94
CA ILE A 283 -0.47 -11.26 -26.09
C ILE A 283 -0.35 -9.77 -26.34
N ARG A 284 0.86 -9.23 -26.42
CA ARG A 284 1.12 -7.81 -26.73
C ARG A 284 0.51 -7.43 -28.07
N LYS A 285 0.60 -8.27 -29.10
CA LYS A 285 -0.06 -8.05 -30.39
C LYS A 285 -1.59 -8.01 -30.26
N LEU A 286 -2.18 -8.86 -29.42
CA LEU A 286 -3.63 -8.84 -29.19
C LEU A 286 -4.08 -7.64 -28.37
N LEU A 287 -3.24 -7.12 -27.46
CA LEU A 287 -3.54 -5.92 -26.67
C LEU A 287 -3.78 -4.69 -27.55
N GLU A 288 -3.18 -4.61 -28.75
CA GLU A 288 -3.45 -3.54 -29.73
C GLU A 288 -4.92 -3.50 -30.18
N VAL A 289 -5.64 -4.62 -30.07
CA VAL A 289 -7.08 -4.71 -30.39
C VAL A 289 -7.93 -4.45 -29.15
N SER A 290 -7.32 -4.45 -27.96
CA SER A 290 -8.01 -4.11 -26.72
C SER A 290 -8.26 -2.60 -26.64
N SER A 291 -9.34 -2.22 -25.97
CA SER A 291 -9.73 -0.82 -25.78
C SER A 291 -10.47 -0.69 -24.46
N ASN A 292 -10.86 0.55 -24.12
CA ASN A 292 -11.73 0.80 -22.97
C ASN A 292 -13.05 0.02 -23.01
N LYS A 293 -13.49 -0.48 -24.18
CA LYS A 293 -14.74 -1.24 -24.34
C LYS A 293 -14.56 -2.74 -24.51
N LEU A 294 -13.33 -3.21 -24.73
CA LEU A 294 -13.05 -4.61 -25.04
C LEU A 294 -11.68 -5.00 -24.47
N ALA A 295 -11.66 -5.91 -23.52
CA ALA A 295 -10.45 -6.42 -22.89
C ALA A 295 -10.12 -7.83 -23.41
N LEU A 296 -8.84 -8.19 -23.33
CA LEU A 296 -8.43 -9.59 -23.47
C LEU A 296 -8.97 -10.39 -22.28
N LEU A 297 -9.34 -11.64 -22.51
CA LEU A 297 -9.87 -12.54 -21.48
C LEU A 297 -8.85 -13.65 -21.21
N CYS A 298 -8.45 -13.79 -19.95
CA CYS A 298 -7.39 -14.67 -19.49
C CYS A 298 -7.88 -15.55 -18.33
N ASP A 299 -7.55 -16.84 -18.37
CA ASP A 299 -7.80 -17.80 -17.29
C ASP A 299 -6.52 -18.14 -16.50
N ILE A 300 -5.59 -17.17 -16.42
CA ILE A 300 -4.22 -17.27 -15.88
C ILE A 300 -3.29 -18.11 -16.75
N GLU A 301 -3.74 -19.22 -17.28
CA GLU A 301 -2.89 -20.05 -18.15
C GLU A 301 -2.85 -19.53 -19.58
N THR A 302 -3.99 -19.08 -20.08
CA THR A 302 -4.19 -18.72 -21.48
C THR A 302 -5.05 -17.49 -21.67
N VAL A 303 -4.69 -16.68 -22.66
CA VAL A 303 -5.60 -15.71 -23.25
C VAL A 303 -6.47 -16.44 -24.27
N TRP A 304 -7.77 -16.48 -24.01
CA TRP A 304 -8.73 -17.30 -24.77
C TRP A 304 -9.72 -16.48 -25.60
N GLY A 305 -9.80 -15.17 -25.42
CA GLY A 305 -10.75 -14.34 -26.14
C GLY A 305 -10.65 -12.85 -25.87
N LEU A 306 -11.66 -12.12 -26.36
CA LEU A 306 -11.91 -10.72 -26.08
C LEU A 306 -13.36 -10.52 -25.65
N GLY A 307 -13.58 -9.66 -24.66
CA GLY A 307 -14.91 -9.38 -24.14
C GLY A 307 -14.93 -8.25 -23.12
N LEU A 308 -16.00 -8.20 -22.34
CA LEU A 308 -16.21 -7.18 -21.33
C LEU A 308 -16.95 -7.78 -20.12
N PRO A 309 -16.75 -7.21 -18.92
CA PRO A 309 -17.55 -7.56 -17.76
C PRO A 309 -18.99 -7.08 -17.95
N LEU A 310 -19.91 -7.84 -17.37
CA LEU A 310 -21.32 -7.48 -17.27
C LEU A 310 -21.57 -6.75 -15.94
N ASP A 311 -22.53 -5.84 -15.94
CA ASP A 311 -22.96 -5.10 -14.75
C ASP A 311 -23.61 -6.00 -13.66
N THR A 312 -23.73 -7.30 -13.94
CA THR A 312 -24.26 -8.32 -13.01
C THR A 312 -23.21 -8.84 -12.03
N TYR A 313 -21.92 -8.56 -12.25
CA TYR A 313 -20.84 -9.04 -11.38
C TYR A 313 -21.01 -8.56 -9.94
N GLN A 314 -20.95 -9.49 -8.99
CA GLN A 314 -21.00 -9.20 -7.56
C GLN A 314 -19.58 -9.21 -6.99
N PRO A 315 -19.06 -8.09 -6.48
CA PRO A 315 -17.67 -7.99 -5.99
C PRO A 315 -17.30 -9.00 -4.91
N SER A 316 -18.26 -9.44 -4.08
CA SER A 316 -18.03 -10.45 -3.03
C SER A 316 -17.62 -11.84 -3.55
N ARG A 317 -17.78 -12.10 -4.86
CA ARG A 317 -17.34 -13.36 -5.48
C ARG A 317 -15.81 -13.44 -5.59
N GLU A 318 -15.16 -12.30 -5.83
CA GLU A 318 -13.71 -12.15 -5.90
C GLU A 318 -13.11 -13.14 -6.89
N ASN A 319 -13.62 -13.18 -8.11
CA ASN A 319 -13.18 -14.12 -9.15
C ASN A 319 -13.14 -13.48 -10.54
N LEU A 320 -13.11 -12.15 -10.60
CA LEU A 320 -12.97 -11.34 -11.80
C LEU A 320 -12.08 -10.14 -11.48
N PHE A 321 -10.85 -10.19 -11.96
CA PHE A 321 -9.86 -9.14 -11.79
C PHE A 321 -9.46 -8.57 -13.14
N GLU A 322 -8.80 -7.42 -13.14
CA GLU A 322 -8.33 -6.77 -14.35
C GLU A 322 -6.91 -6.25 -14.16
N ILE A 323 -6.06 -6.46 -15.17
CA ILE A 323 -4.80 -5.75 -15.33
C ILE A 323 -4.99 -4.69 -16.42
N ARG A 324 -4.81 -3.43 -16.03
CA ARG A 324 -4.84 -2.26 -16.92
C ARG A 324 -3.41 -1.85 -17.25
N PHE A 325 -3.06 -1.87 -18.51
CA PHE A 325 -1.82 -1.31 -19.03
C PHE A 325 -2.10 0.13 -19.44
N ALA A 326 -1.47 1.09 -18.76
CA ALA A 326 -1.80 2.51 -18.90
C ALA A 326 -0.77 3.28 -19.73
N GLU A 327 0.51 3.08 -19.46
CA GLU A 327 1.63 3.75 -20.14
C GLU A 327 2.87 2.84 -20.10
N HIS A 328 3.97 3.22 -20.76
CA HIS A 328 5.16 2.38 -20.82
C HIS A 328 5.68 2.01 -19.43
N GLN A 329 5.85 0.70 -19.17
CA GLN A 329 6.25 0.14 -17.87
C GLN A 329 5.31 0.48 -16.70
N THR A 330 4.05 0.85 -16.97
CA THR A 330 3.04 1.10 -15.95
C THR A 330 1.82 0.23 -16.16
N TRP A 331 1.42 -0.47 -15.10
CA TRP A 331 0.19 -1.24 -15.09
C TRP A 331 -0.46 -1.21 -13.70
N GLU A 332 -1.76 -1.47 -13.68
CA GLU A 332 -2.60 -1.45 -12.48
C GLU A 332 -3.37 -2.76 -12.37
N LEU A 333 -3.43 -3.32 -11.17
CA LEU A 333 -4.34 -4.39 -10.80
C LEU A 333 -5.63 -3.77 -10.27
N VAL A 334 -6.77 -4.24 -10.77
CA VAL A 334 -8.10 -3.71 -10.44
C VAL A 334 -9.07 -4.82 -10.10
N HIS A 335 -9.92 -4.59 -9.10
CA HIS A 335 -11.07 -5.42 -8.76
C HIS A 335 -12.29 -4.53 -8.50
N ALA A 336 -13.40 -4.78 -9.21
CA ALA A 336 -14.64 -4.01 -9.08
C ALA A 336 -14.41 -2.49 -9.10
N GLU A 337 -13.66 -2.00 -10.11
CA GLU A 337 -13.25 -0.59 -10.28
C GLU A 337 -12.29 -0.01 -9.22
N ASN A 338 -11.94 -0.78 -8.19
CA ASN A 338 -10.94 -0.38 -7.20
C ASN A 338 -9.56 -0.84 -7.67
N ILE A 339 -8.63 0.10 -7.81
CA ILE A 339 -7.22 -0.23 -8.02
C ILE A 339 -6.70 -0.83 -6.70
N MET A 340 -6.04 -1.98 -6.78
CA MET A 340 -5.48 -2.71 -5.64
C MET A 340 -3.96 -2.59 -5.53
N LEU A 341 -3.31 -2.45 -6.68
CA LEU A 341 -1.86 -2.32 -6.82
C LEU A 341 -1.57 -1.54 -8.10
N ARG A 342 -0.64 -0.60 -8.05
CA ARG A 342 -0.07 0.03 -9.24
C ARG A 342 1.41 -0.29 -9.30
N VAL A 343 1.91 -0.67 -10.46
CA VAL A 343 3.35 -0.90 -10.68
C VAL A 343 3.82 0.03 -11.79
N LYS A 344 4.87 0.80 -11.51
CA LYS A 344 5.48 1.73 -12.46
C LYS A 344 6.99 1.55 -12.45
N TYR A 345 7.60 1.31 -13.61
CA TYR A 345 9.03 0.97 -13.73
C TYR A 345 9.45 -0.16 -12.78
N ARG A 346 8.59 -1.20 -12.68
CA ARG A 346 8.72 -2.36 -11.77
C ARG A 346 8.62 -2.04 -10.27
N GLN A 347 8.39 -0.79 -9.89
CA GLN A 347 8.17 -0.40 -8.50
C GLN A 347 6.69 -0.51 -8.16
N ALA A 348 6.36 -1.41 -7.23
CA ALA A 348 5.02 -1.56 -6.68
C ALA A 348 4.66 -0.38 -5.77
N ARG A 349 3.44 0.11 -5.90
CA ARG A 349 2.90 1.27 -5.19
C ARG A 349 1.46 1.00 -4.78
N LEU A 350 1.06 1.53 -3.63
CA LEU A 350 -0.35 1.52 -3.27
C LEU A 350 -1.15 2.42 -4.21
N PRO A 351 -2.41 2.06 -4.48
CA PRO A 351 -3.33 2.95 -5.14
C PRO A 351 -3.53 4.18 -4.26
N ARG A 352 -3.06 5.34 -4.72
CA ARG A 352 -3.51 6.62 -4.16
C ARG A 352 -4.61 7.19 -5.04
N THR A 353 -5.56 7.89 -4.43
CA THR A 353 -6.38 8.83 -5.19
C THR A 353 -5.43 9.86 -5.80
N ARG A 354 -5.53 10.09 -7.13
CA ARG A 354 -4.75 11.16 -7.79
C ARG A 354 -4.91 12.49 -7.07
N PHE A 355 -6.12 12.74 -6.57
CA PHE A 355 -6.47 13.92 -5.80
C PHE A 355 -7.55 13.59 -4.78
N ASP A 356 -7.24 13.79 -3.51
CA ASP A 356 -8.23 13.73 -2.44
C ASP A 356 -9.00 15.06 -2.40
N ARG A 357 -10.12 15.07 -3.11
CA ARG A 357 -11.03 16.23 -3.19
C ARG A 357 -11.54 16.65 -1.81
N GLN A 358 -11.78 15.70 -0.90
CA GLN A 358 -12.33 16.02 0.42
C GLN A 358 -11.26 16.67 1.30
N LEU A 359 -10.05 16.10 1.34
CA LEU A 359 -8.92 16.70 2.05
C LEU A 359 -8.61 18.10 1.52
N PHE A 360 -8.62 18.28 0.20
CA PHE A 360 -8.46 19.59 -0.42
C PHE A 360 -9.52 20.60 0.02
N CYS A 361 -10.81 20.23 -0.07
CA CYS A 361 -11.89 21.10 0.36
C CYS A 361 -11.77 21.44 1.85
N ASN A 362 -11.39 20.49 2.70
CA ASN A 362 -11.17 20.71 4.13
C ASN A 362 -10.03 21.71 4.37
N HIS A 363 -8.89 21.57 3.69
CA HIS A 363 -7.78 22.53 3.79
C HIS A 363 -8.18 23.93 3.33
N VAL A 364 -8.87 24.03 2.19
CA VAL A 364 -9.33 25.31 1.63
C VAL A 364 -10.31 26.01 2.58
N ASP A 365 -11.25 25.27 3.17
CA ASP A 365 -12.18 25.81 4.16
C ASP A 365 -11.47 26.25 5.44
N GLN A 366 -10.59 25.41 5.99
CA GLN A 366 -9.83 25.72 7.21
C GLN A 366 -8.89 26.93 7.05
N LEU A 367 -8.22 27.05 5.90
CA LEU A 367 -7.24 28.11 5.64
C LEU A 367 -7.88 29.43 5.22
N PHE A 368 -8.96 29.38 4.44
CA PHE A 368 -9.47 30.55 3.71
C PHE A 368 -10.96 30.84 3.92
N GLN A 369 -11.73 29.94 4.56
CA GLN A 369 -13.16 30.13 4.86
C GLN A 369 -14.02 30.48 3.63
N VAL A 370 -13.70 29.90 2.47
CA VAL A 370 -14.41 30.18 1.21
C VAL A 370 -15.73 29.40 1.13
N ASN A 371 -16.69 29.95 0.40
CA ASN A 371 -17.96 29.26 0.17
C ASN A 371 -17.82 28.05 -0.78
N SER A 372 -18.85 27.20 -0.82
CA SER A 372 -18.87 25.97 -1.62
C SER A 372 -18.74 26.20 -3.13
N THR A 373 -19.20 27.34 -3.65
CA THR A 373 -19.07 27.69 -5.07
C THR A 373 -17.61 27.94 -5.43
N THR A 374 -16.89 28.72 -4.61
CA THR A 374 -15.47 29.01 -4.79
C THR A 374 -14.62 27.76 -4.57
N ALA A 375 -14.92 26.94 -3.55
CA ALA A 375 -14.24 25.66 -3.34
C ALA A 375 -14.38 24.75 -4.57
N ASN A 376 -15.58 24.66 -5.16
CA ASN A 376 -15.81 23.90 -6.39
C ASN A 376 -15.06 24.46 -7.61
N LEU A 377 -14.90 25.78 -7.69
CA LEU A 377 -14.11 26.44 -8.74
C LEU A 377 -12.63 26.05 -8.62
N LEU A 378 -12.07 26.09 -7.42
CA LEU A 378 -10.70 25.69 -7.15
C LEU A 378 -10.50 24.20 -7.43
N VAL A 379 -11.43 23.33 -7.02
CA VAL A 379 -11.39 21.89 -7.35
C VAL A 379 -11.25 21.67 -8.87
N LYS A 380 -12.06 22.35 -9.68
CA LYS A 380 -11.98 22.24 -11.14
C LYS A 380 -10.62 22.71 -11.69
N ALA A 381 -10.00 23.70 -11.04
CA ALA A 381 -8.66 24.14 -11.39
C ALA A 381 -7.61 23.04 -11.12
N VAL A 382 -7.73 22.34 -9.99
CA VAL A 382 -6.85 21.22 -9.65
C VAL A 382 -7.06 20.05 -10.61
N GLU A 383 -8.31 19.69 -10.90
CA GLU A 383 -8.65 18.64 -11.87
C GLU A 383 -8.05 18.95 -13.25
N ALA A 384 -8.12 20.20 -13.70
CA ALA A 384 -7.48 20.64 -14.94
C ALA A 384 -5.95 20.53 -14.93
N ALA A 385 -5.33 20.77 -13.77
CA ALA A 385 -3.87 20.62 -13.59
C ALA A 385 -3.44 19.15 -13.57
N ILE A 386 -4.27 18.24 -13.06
CA ILE A 386 -4.03 16.78 -13.05
C ILE A 386 -4.03 16.20 -14.46
N GLU A 387 -4.84 16.75 -15.37
CA GLU A 387 -4.90 16.32 -16.77
C GLU A 387 -3.65 16.68 -17.58
N GLN A 388 -2.73 17.47 -17.02
CA GLN A 388 -1.52 17.90 -17.69
C GLN A 388 -0.49 16.77 -17.76
N ARG A 389 0.21 16.69 -18.90
CA ARG A 389 1.31 15.72 -19.10
C ARG A 389 2.59 16.07 -18.34
N HIS A 390 2.71 17.31 -17.90
CA HIS A 390 3.86 17.81 -17.17
C HIS A 390 3.42 18.21 -15.77
N GLY A 391 4.28 17.96 -14.78
CA GLY A 391 3.98 18.30 -13.40
C GLY A 391 3.70 19.80 -13.25
N THR A 392 2.63 20.14 -12.53
CA THR A 392 2.12 21.51 -12.35
C THR A 392 2.17 21.89 -10.89
N MET A 393 2.37 23.17 -10.57
CA MET A 393 2.24 23.65 -9.19
C MET A 393 1.23 24.79 -9.13
N LEU A 394 0.26 24.67 -8.21
CA LEU A 394 -0.66 25.76 -7.88
C LEU A 394 -0.36 26.22 -6.46
N VAL A 395 -0.28 27.52 -6.23
CA VAL A 395 -0.14 28.09 -4.88
C VAL A 395 -1.30 29.04 -4.65
N ILE A 396 -2.06 28.77 -3.59
CA ILE A 396 -3.21 29.55 -3.16
C ILE A 396 -2.81 30.35 -1.93
N THR A 397 -2.91 31.67 -2.01
CA THR A 397 -2.60 32.58 -0.90
C THR A 397 -3.43 33.86 -1.01
N PRO A 398 -3.95 34.41 0.11
CA PRO A 398 -4.59 35.73 0.14
C PRO A 398 -3.67 36.85 -0.38
N GLU A 399 -2.36 36.66 -0.33
CA GLU A 399 -1.35 37.62 -0.77
C GLU A 399 -0.91 37.41 -2.22
N ALA A 400 -1.71 36.72 -3.05
CA ALA A 400 -1.30 36.36 -4.41
C ALA A 400 -0.94 37.56 -5.29
N GLU A 401 -1.63 38.69 -5.12
CA GLU A 401 -1.35 39.94 -5.82
C GLU A 401 -0.02 40.56 -5.38
N SER A 402 0.20 40.70 -4.07
CA SER A 402 1.43 41.29 -3.52
C SER A 402 2.65 40.41 -3.80
N GLU A 403 2.50 39.09 -3.72
CA GLU A 403 3.54 38.11 -4.07
C GLU A 403 3.85 38.13 -5.56
N THR A 404 2.86 38.34 -6.42
CA THR A 404 3.09 38.54 -7.86
C THR A 404 3.97 39.75 -8.12
N HIS A 405 3.77 40.87 -7.39
CA HIS A 405 4.65 42.03 -7.50
C HIS A 405 6.06 41.76 -6.96
N ARG A 406 6.17 41.08 -5.81
CA ARG A 406 7.47 40.73 -5.20
C ARG A 406 8.28 39.81 -6.10
N LEU A 407 7.63 38.85 -6.75
CA LEU A 407 8.23 37.82 -7.61
C LEU A 407 8.15 38.17 -9.10
N ALA A 408 7.84 39.41 -9.47
CA ALA A 408 7.60 39.83 -10.85
C ALA A 408 8.78 39.55 -11.79
N ALA A 409 10.03 39.67 -11.31
CA ALA A 409 11.22 39.40 -12.11
C ALA A 409 11.43 37.90 -12.44
N GLN A 410 10.72 37.02 -11.74
CA GLN A 410 10.84 35.56 -11.85
C GLN A 410 9.47 34.89 -12.06
N SER A 411 8.55 35.61 -12.68
CA SER A 411 7.21 35.14 -13.04
C SER A 411 6.71 35.85 -14.30
N THR A 412 5.65 35.34 -14.90
CA THR A 412 4.87 36.08 -15.88
C THR A 412 3.66 36.70 -15.19
N VAL A 413 3.73 38.01 -14.96
CA VAL A 413 2.63 38.80 -14.39
C VAL A 413 1.55 38.98 -15.43
N ILE A 414 0.30 38.75 -15.05
CA ILE A 414 -0.87 38.93 -15.93
C ILE A 414 -1.86 39.91 -15.32
N GLU A 415 -2.76 40.42 -16.15
CA GLU A 415 -3.99 41.01 -15.63
C GLU A 415 -4.80 39.91 -14.92
N PRO A 416 -5.30 40.16 -13.70
CA PRO A 416 -5.98 39.14 -12.92
C PRO A 416 -7.16 38.50 -13.67
N VAL A 417 -7.20 37.17 -13.70
CA VAL A 417 -8.22 36.42 -14.43
C VAL A 417 -8.83 35.32 -13.55
N ILE A 418 -10.14 35.13 -13.64
CA ILE A 418 -10.82 34.05 -12.93
C ILE A 418 -10.38 32.70 -13.50
N VAL A 419 -10.02 31.78 -12.62
CA VAL A 419 -9.56 30.45 -12.97
C VAL A 419 -10.63 29.67 -13.73
N SER A 420 -10.20 28.92 -14.74
CA SER A 420 -11.03 27.96 -15.46
C SER A 420 -10.16 26.82 -15.97
N GLN A 421 -10.78 25.68 -16.31
CA GLN A 421 -10.06 24.51 -16.83
C GLN A 421 -9.23 24.85 -18.06
N SER A 422 -9.78 25.65 -18.99
CA SER A 422 -9.07 26.07 -20.19
C SER A 422 -7.89 26.98 -19.87
N ILE A 423 -8.00 27.88 -18.89
CA ILE A 423 -6.87 28.75 -18.52
C ILE A 423 -5.76 27.94 -17.88
N ILE A 424 -6.08 27.08 -16.90
CA ILE A 424 -5.10 26.23 -16.23
C ILE A 424 -4.35 25.39 -17.27
N SER A 425 -5.06 24.73 -18.19
CA SER A 425 -4.43 23.85 -19.18
C SER A 425 -3.45 24.56 -20.13
N HIS A 426 -3.57 25.87 -20.30
CA HIS A 426 -2.64 26.64 -21.12
C HIS A 426 -1.47 27.16 -20.28
N LEU A 427 -1.74 27.74 -19.11
CA LEU A 427 -0.72 28.36 -18.26
C LEU A 427 0.23 27.33 -17.64
N SER A 428 -0.25 26.13 -17.34
CA SER A 428 0.53 25.04 -16.76
C SER A 428 1.60 24.45 -17.70
N ASN A 429 1.60 24.81 -18.99
CA ASN A 429 2.66 24.38 -19.93
C ASN A 429 4.00 25.08 -19.68
N ILE A 430 4.01 26.11 -18.83
CA ILE A 430 5.22 26.82 -18.44
C ILE A 430 5.67 26.31 -17.07
N ASP A 431 6.96 25.98 -16.96
CA ASP A 431 7.58 25.56 -15.71
C ASP A 431 7.46 26.64 -14.63
N GLY A 432 7.14 26.22 -13.41
CA GLY A 432 6.96 27.09 -12.25
C GLY A 432 5.59 26.92 -11.61
N ALA A 433 5.25 27.83 -10.70
CA ALA A 433 3.97 27.86 -10.03
C ALA A 433 2.98 28.82 -10.71
N ILE A 434 1.70 28.53 -10.54
CA ILE A 434 0.60 29.47 -10.79
C ILE A 434 0.18 30.03 -9.43
N LEU A 435 0.18 31.36 -9.28
CA LEU A 435 -0.26 32.03 -8.06
C LEU A 435 -1.74 32.40 -8.17
N LEU A 436 -2.54 31.88 -7.23
CA LEU A 436 -3.97 32.11 -7.13
C LEU A 436 -4.35 32.76 -5.80
N SER A 437 -5.32 33.65 -5.81
CA SER A 437 -6.03 34.07 -4.60
C SER A 437 -7.10 33.03 -4.21
N PRO A 438 -7.55 32.99 -2.94
CA PRO A 438 -8.58 32.05 -2.50
C PRO A 438 -9.91 32.19 -3.25
N GLU A 439 -10.19 33.35 -3.85
CA GLU A 439 -11.38 33.61 -4.67
C GLU A 439 -11.31 32.93 -6.05
N GLY A 440 -10.19 32.27 -6.38
CA GLY A 440 -9.95 31.64 -7.67
C GLY A 440 -9.49 32.63 -8.73
N ILE A 441 -8.76 33.68 -8.35
CA ILE A 441 -8.19 34.66 -9.28
C ILE A 441 -6.71 34.33 -9.49
N ILE A 442 -6.28 34.18 -10.74
CA ILE A 442 -4.88 33.98 -11.10
C ILE A 442 -4.22 35.34 -11.30
N HIS A 443 -3.09 35.57 -10.63
CA HIS A 443 -2.32 36.81 -10.72
C HIS A 443 -1.03 36.67 -11.53
N SER A 444 -0.43 35.48 -11.52
CA SER A 444 0.78 35.18 -12.29
C SER A 444 0.98 33.68 -12.49
N PHE A 445 1.80 33.32 -13.48
CA PHE A 445 2.18 31.94 -13.78
C PHE A 445 3.67 31.85 -14.13
N GLY A 446 4.20 30.62 -14.19
CA GLY A 446 5.63 30.40 -14.38
C GLY A 446 6.47 30.98 -13.24
N VAL A 447 5.91 31.02 -12.03
CA VAL A 447 6.52 31.67 -10.87
C VAL A 447 7.59 30.73 -10.31
N ILE A 448 8.82 31.20 -10.26
CA ILE A 448 9.89 30.54 -9.51
C ILE A 448 9.69 30.93 -8.05
N LEU A 449 9.30 29.97 -7.21
CA LEU A 449 9.15 30.23 -5.78
C LEU A 449 10.51 30.31 -5.09
N ASP A 450 10.69 31.32 -4.25
CA ASP A 450 11.81 31.42 -3.32
C ASP A 450 11.46 30.78 -1.96
N GLY A 451 12.40 30.80 -1.03
CA GLY A 451 12.20 30.23 0.30
C GLY A 451 13.52 29.77 0.93
N GLN A 452 13.66 29.81 2.25
CA GLN A 452 14.81 29.22 2.94
C GLN A 452 14.78 27.68 2.90
N ALA A 453 15.93 27.04 3.12
CA ALA A 453 15.99 25.59 3.26
C ALA A 453 15.09 25.14 4.42
N SER A 454 14.23 24.15 4.16
CA SER A 454 13.34 23.58 5.16
C SER A 454 13.78 22.18 5.60
N LYS A 455 13.56 21.87 6.88
CA LYS A 455 13.68 20.52 7.43
C LYS A 455 12.64 19.53 6.87
N ASN A 456 11.56 20.04 6.28
CA ASN A 456 10.48 19.25 5.69
C ASN A 456 10.76 18.95 4.19
N GLY A 457 11.90 19.41 3.65
CA GLY A 457 12.36 19.03 2.32
C GLY A 457 12.80 17.57 2.26
N SER A 458 12.79 16.98 1.06
CA SER A 458 13.21 15.59 0.83
C SER A 458 14.07 15.47 -0.41
N SER A 459 15.26 14.89 -0.26
CA SER A 459 16.18 14.60 -1.40
C SER A 459 15.64 13.52 -2.34
N ALA A 460 14.69 12.70 -1.88
CA ALA A 460 14.01 11.72 -2.72
C ALA A 460 12.96 12.36 -3.64
N ARG A 461 12.57 13.61 -3.40
CA ARG A 461 11.55 14.34 -4.18
C ARG A 461 12.18 15.37 -5.12
N GLY A 462 11.46 15.71 -6.18
CA GLY A 462 11.93 16.64 -7.22
C GLY A 462 12.02 18.11 -6.78
N ALA A 463 12.60 18.95 -7.64
CA ALA A 463 12.78 20.38 -7.37
C ALA A 463 11.44 21.11 -7.12
N ARG A 464 10.39 20.77 -7.87
CA ARG A 464 9.04 21.35 -7.72
C ARG A 464 8.50 21.16 -6.30
N TYR A 465 8.51 19.92 -5.81
CA TYR A 465 8.10 19.60 -4.44
C TYR A 465 8.90 20.44 -3.43
N ASN A 466 10.22 20.35 -3.49
CA ASN A 466 11.08 21.04 -2.52
C ASN A 466 10.95 22.57 -2.57
N SER A 467 10.75 23.18 -3.74
CA SER A 467 10.49 24.62 -3.86
C SER A 467 9.16 25.02 -3.20
N ALA A 468 8.10 24.23 -3.36
CA ALA A 468 6.82 24.47 -2.69
C ALA A 468 6.97 24.41 -1.17
N ILE A 469 7.62 23.37 -0.64
CA ILE A 469 7.84 23.21 0.81
C ILE A 469 8.56 24.43 1.40
N ARG A 470 9.67 24.84 0.76
CA ARG A 470 10.48 25.99 1.21
C ARG A 470 9.67 27.29 1.24
N TYR A 471 8.89 27.54 0.19
CA TYR A 471 8.05 28.73 0.09
C TYR A 471 6.97 28.74 1.17
N ILE A 472 6.20 27.66 1.30
CA ILE A 472 5.10 27.56 2.25
C ILE A 472 5.61 27.63 3.69
N ASP A 473 6.74 26.98 4.01
CA ASP A 473 7.31 27.03 5.36
C ASP A 473 7.80 28.43 5.73
N GLU A 474 8.35 29.19 4.77
CA GLU A 474 8.71 30.58 5.01
C GLU A 474 7.47 31.47 5.18
N MET A 475 6.43 31.25 4.38
CA MET A 475 5.18 32.01 4.43
C MET A 475 4.31 31.68 5.63
N SER A 476 4.42 30.48 6.19
CA SER A 476 3.65 30.02 7.37
C SER A 476 3.74 30.96 8.58
N ARG A 477 4.79 31.79 8.65
CA ARG A 477 4.98 32.79 9.71
C ARG A 477 4.17 34.07 9.49
N LYS A 478 3.59 34.27 8.31
CA LYS A 478 2.99 35.53 7.87
C LYS A 478 1.54 35.35 7.44
N VAL A 479 1.26 34.33 6.62
CA VAL A 479 -0.03 34.18 5.95
C VAL A 479 -0.35 32.72 5.71
N ASN A 480 -1.65 32.40 5.67
CA ASN A 480 -2.14 31.09 5.29
C ASN A 480 -1.85 30.82 3.81
N CYS A 481 -1.20 29.70 3.51
CA CYS A 481 -0.90 29.30 2.14
C CYS A 481 -1.15 27.80 1.95
N LEU A 482 -1.53 27.45 0.72
CA LEU A 482 -1.69 26.06 0.28
C LEU A 482 -0.96 25.89 -1.05
N ALA A 483 0.01 24.99 -1.11
CA ALA A 483 0.59 24.50 -2.34
C ALA A 483 -0.06 23.17 -2.75
N LEU A 484 -0.40 23.07 -4.02
CA LEU A 484 -0.74 21.83 -4.69
C LEU A 484 0.38 21.49 -5.66
N ILE A 485 1.03 20.35 -5.42
CA ILE A 485 2.12 19.86 -6.26
C ILE A 485 1.58 18.69 -7.07
N VAL A 486 1.32 18.92 -8.35
CA VAL A 486 0.92 17.88 -9.29
C VAL A 486 2.18 17.27 -9.89
N SER A 487 2.38 15.98 -9.68
CA SER A 487 3.46 15.21 -10.28
C SER A 487 3.18 14.92 -11.76
N GLU A 488 4.21 14.48 -12.51
CA GLU A 488 4.05 14.11 -13.93
C GLU A 488 3.13 12.89 -14.12
N ASP A 489 2.94 12.06 -13.10
CA ASP A 489 2.01 10.93 -13.09
C ASP A 489 0.61 11.28 -12.54
N GLY A 490 0.34 12.58 -12.35
CA GLY A 490 -0.98 13.14 -12.04
C GLY A 490 -1.41 13.01 -10.58
N TYR A 491 -0.50 12.68 -9.66
CA TYR A 491 -0.77 12.70 -8.23
C TYR A 491 -0.59 14.11 -7.66
N VAL A 492 -1.43 14.47 -6.71
CA VAL A 492 -1.42 15.77 -6.06
C VAL A 492 -0.94 15.63 -4.62
N ASP A 493 0.19 16.26 -4.29
CA ASP A 493 0.53 16.54 -2.89
C ASP A 493 -0.11 17.86 -2.47
N LEU A 494 -0.72 17.86 -1.29
CA LEU A 494 -1.18 19.08 -0.63
C LEU A 494 -0.18 19.43 0.47
N TYR A 495 0.38 20.63 0.42
CA TYR A 495 1.25 21.14 1.47
C TYR A 495 0.78 22.52 1.90
N SER A 496 0.55 22.71 3.20
CA SER A 496 -0.05 23.95 3.70
C SER A 496 0.62 24.46 4.96
N THR A 497 0.21 25.66 5.37
CA THR A 497 0.63 26.28 6.63
C THR A 497 -0.11 25.72 7.85
N LEU A 498 -1.06 24.79 7.67
CA LEU A 498 -1.64 24.05 8.79
C LEU A 498 -0.53 23.21 9.42
N THR A 499 -0.30 23.37 10.72
CA THR A 499 0.62 22.49 11.46
C THR A 499 0.10 21.06 11.33
N ASN A 500 0.92 20.15 10.78
CA ASN A 500 0.70 18.71 10.92
C ASN A 500 0.50 18.43 12.42
N GLN A 501 -0.74 18.13 12.82
CA GLN A 501 -1.03 17.60 14.15
C GLN A 501 -0.67 16.12 14.19
#